data_AF-A0A1F9N810-F1
#
_entry.id   AF-A0A1F9N810-F1
#
_cell.length_a   1.000
_cell.length_b   1.000
_cell.length_c   1.000
_cell.angle_alpha   90.00
_cell.angle_beta   90.00
_cell.angle_gamma   90.00
#
_symmetry.space_group_name_H-M   'P 1'
#
loop_
_entity.id
_entity.type
_entity.pdbx_description
1 polymer ?
#
loop_
_entity_poly.entity_id
_entity_poly.type
_entity_poly.pdbx_seq_one_letter_code
_entity_poly.pdbx_strand_id
1 'polypeptide(L)'
;MPSVNIDGRDIEFEPGETIIQVTERSGITIPYYCWHPKLSVAANCRMCLVEVEKAPKLLPACQTTCNNGMVVHTKTDRVRDGQKSVHEFLLINHPIDCPICDQAGECKLQNYYMKFQLDSSRMQEEKAHKPRLEKFGPYVIYNGERCILCTRCIRFMDEVAKDRQLGVFNRGDHAHIGIFPGQELDNPYSLNTVDVCPVGALTSSVFRFKQRVWNLKRSPSLCGGCARGCNINVDQRSGVVFRFLPRSNDNVNECWLCDEGRLTYTRANDGRLSQAQIKKGNQIEQVSPKAALDEAGRLLKPLAQSKQGVGVALSLHATCEEAYVLGRLAKEVLGADGVTLLAHADGEADELLRVADKNPNRAGVALVLRDLGLKTNTRSDLEGQIKDGTVKALLCLGHETDDIASLAAAAASLEVFVHVAHAGTVLADAAHVTLPSVSWVQTDGTWINAKKRAQRLVAGFAPDNDARQAFEWLTALGDRLGVAFTLQSAATIRAEMERNLPSFKESRLTEVGPLGHDL
;
A
#
# COMPACT_ATOMS: atom_id res chain seq x y z
N MET A 1 9.45 27.91 -24.85
CA MET A 1 8.05 27.44 -24.99
C MET A 1 7.11 28.63 -24.80
N PRO A 2 5.79 28.57 -25.07
CA PRO A 2 4.89 29.66 -24.65
C PRO A 2 4.94 29.82 -23.12
N SER A 3 4.78 31.06 -22.65
CA SER A 3 4.85 31.37 -21.22
C SER A 3 3.61 32.12 -20.72
N VAL A 4 3.26 31.85 -19.47
CA VAL A 4 2.23 32.56 -18.70
C VAL A 4 2.90 33.23 -17.51
N ASN A 5 2.57 34.48 -17.24
CA ASN A 5 3.04 35.19 -16.07
C ASN A 5 2.08 34.93 -14.90
N ILE A 6 2.58 34.34 -13.80
CA ILE A 6 1.80 34.08 -12.59
C ILE A 6 2.47 34.77 -11.40
N ASP A 7 1.80 35.75 -10.80
CA ASP A 7 2.33 36.59 -9.71
C ASP A 7 3.74 37.17 -10.02
N GLY A 8 3.98 37.61 -11.26
CA GLY A 8 5.26 38.16 -11.70
C GLY A 8 6.31 37.13 -12.10
N ARG A 9 5.99 35.83 -12.09
CA ARG A 9 6.88 34.75 -12.54
C ARG A 9 6.45 34.24 -13.89
N ASP A 10 7.34 34.26 -14.88
CA ASP A 10 7.09 33.62 -16.17
C ASP A 10 7.31 32.11 -16.04
N ILE A 11 6.26 31.35 -16.37
CA ILE A 11 6.25 29.90 -16.28
C ILE A 11 5.91 29.35 -17.66
N GLU A 12 6.78 28.48 -18.16
CA GLU A 12 6.56 27.79 -19.44
C GLU A 12 5.46 26.75 -19.31
N PHE A 13 4.62 26.61 -20.35
CA PHE A 13 3.53 25.64 -20.38
C PHE A 13 3.40 24.90 -21.71
N GLU A 14 2.81 23.72 -21.66
CA GLU A 14 2.43 22.94 -22.83
C GLU A 14 1.05 23.37 -23.33
N PRO A 15 0.85 23.58 -24.64
CA PRO A 15 -0.44 23.96 -25.20
C PRO A 15 -1.58 23.05 -24.71
N GLY A 16 -2.62 23.65 -24.12
CA GLY A 16 -3.76 22.93 -23.53
C GLY A 16 -3.71 22.80 -22.01
N GLU A 17 -2.58 23.04 -21.36
CA GLU A 17 -2.51 23.09 -19.90
C GLU A 17 -3.39 24.20 -19.32
N THR A 18 -4.10 23.89 -18.24
CA THR A 18 -4.88 24.86 -17.45
C THR A 18 -4.00 25.57 -16.44
N ILE A 19 -4.43 26.74 -15.99
CA ILE A 19 -3.71 27.52 -14.96
C ILE A 19 -3.42 26.65 -13.74
N ILE A 20 -4.38 25.84 -13.26
CA ILE A 20 -4.19 25.03 -12.06
C ILE A 20 -3.09 23.97 -12.23
N GLN A 21 -2.97 23.37 -13.42
CA GLN A 21 -1.94 22.37 -13.70
C GLN A 21 -0.54 23.00 -13.69
N VAL A 22 -0.40 24.17 -14.33
CA VAL A 22 0.85 24.94 -14.34
C VAL A 22 1.23 25.37 -12.93
N THR A 23 0.28 25.86 -12.13
CA THR A 23 0.57 26.29 -10.76
C THR A 23 0.92 25.13 -9.84
N GLU A 24 0.27 23.97 -9.97
CA GLU A 24 0.52 22.79 -9.12
C GLU A 24 1.97 22.28 -9.33
N ARG A 25 2.42 22.14 -10.59
CA ARG A 25 3.80 21.71 -10.88
C ARG A 25 4.86 22.76 -10.56
N SER A 26 4.47 24.04 -10.45
CA SER A 26 5.36 25.15 -10.13
C SER A 26 5.36 25.52 -8.64
N GLY A 27 4.66 24.75 -7.79
CA GLY A 27 4.58 24.98 -6.35
C GLY A 27 3.78 26.23 -5.93
N ILE A 28 2.96 26.78 -6.83
CA ILE A 28 2.07 27.90 -6.54
C ILE A 28 0.72 27.34 -6.06
N THR A 29 0.38 27.58 -4.79
CA THR A 29 -0.85 27.02 -4.22
C THR A 29 -2.10 27.82 -4.59
N ILE A 30 -3.02 27.20 -5.33
CA ILE A 30 -4.41 27.66 -5.51
C ILE A 30 -5.35 26.68 -4.80
N PRO A 31 -6.28 27.12 -3.94
CA PRO A 31 -7.18 26.20 -3.26
C PRO A 31 -8.23 25.60 -4.22
N TYR A 32 -8.54 24.31 -4.07
CA TYR A 32 -9.52 23.60 -4.89
C TYR A 32 -10.24 22.46 -4.16
N TYR A 33 -11.51 22.21 -4.51
CA TYR A 33 -12.30 21.09 -3.98
C TYR A 33 -12.77 20.09 -5.03
N CYS A 34 -13.20 20.53 -6.22
CA CYS A 34 -13.70 19.60 -7.24
C CYS A 34 -12.62 19.13 -8.20
N TRP A 35 -11.62 19.97 -8.51
CA TRP A 35 -10.53 19.57 -9.40
C TRP A 35 -9.72 18.41 -8.81
N HIS A 36 -9.35 17.45 -9.63
CA HIS A 36 -8.46 16.35 -9.29
C HIS A 36 -7.63 16.06 -10.54
N PRO A 37 -6.30 15.84 -10.44
CA PRO A 37 -5.43 15.73 -11.62
C PRO A 37 -5.79 14.58 -12.57
N LYS A 38 -6.47 13.55 -12.05
CA LYS A 38 -6.87 12.33 -12.78
C LYS A 38 -8.37 12.20 -13.04
N LEU A 39 -9.14 13.29 -12.91
CA LEU A 39 -10.58 13.32 -13.21
C LEU A 39 -10.91 14.50 -14.13
N SER A 40 -12.01 14.41 -14.87
CA SER A 40 -12.48 15.50 -15.73
C SER A 40 -12.73 16.81 -14.98
N VAL A 41 -12.62 17.95 -15.67
CA VAL A 41 -12.80 19.27 -15.05
C VAL A 41 -14.30 19.58 -14.86
N ALA A 42 -14.73 19.74 -13.61
CA ALA A 42 -16.13 20.07 -13.28
C ALA A 42 -16.40 21.56 -13.02
N ALA A 43 -15.41 22.30 -12.49
CA ALA A 43 -15.50 23.74 -12.15
C ALA A 43 -16.71 24.20 -11.30
N ASN A 44 -17.42 23.28 -10.61
CA ASN A 44 -18.61 23.59 -9.81
C ASN A 44 -18.33 24.21 -8.43
N CYS A 45 -17.20 23.89 -7.78
CA CYS A 45 -16.91 24.38 -6.42
C CYS A 45 -16.46 25.85 -6.36
N ARG A 46 -15.99 26.41 -7.48
CA ARG A 46 -15.46 27.79 -7.59
C ARG A 46 -14.34 28.19 -6.60
N MET A 47 -13.71 27.26 -5.89
CA MET A 47 -12.66 27.61 -4.91
C MET A 47 -11.37 28.11 -5.57
N CYS A 48 -11.07 27.66 -6.79
CA CYS A 48 -9.84 27.99 -7.51
C CYS A 48 -9.93 29.29 -8.34
N LEU A 49 -10.71 30.27 -7.90
CA LEU A 49 -10.85 31.54 -8.61
C LEU A 49 -9.52 32.31 -8.58
N VAL A 50 -9.12 32.84 -9.73
CA VAL A 50 -7.94 33.69 -9.94
C VAL A 50 -8.30 34.91 -10.78
N GLU A 51 -7.50 35.96 -10.69
CA GLU A 51 -7.65 37.15 -11.49
C GLU A 51 -6.76 37.05 -12.72
N VAL A 52 -7.35 37.19 -13.90
CA VAL A 52 -6.63 37.21 -15.17
C VAL A 52 -6.79 38.60 -15.76
N GLU A 53 -5.69 39.21 -16.18
CA GLU A 53 -5.77 40.56 -16.77
C GLU A 53 -6.70 40.59 -17.98
N LYS A 54 -7.41 41.71 -18.14
CA LYS A 54 -8.41 41.94 -19.19
C LYS A 54 -9.67 41.06 -19.06
N ALA A 55 -9.77 40.19 -18.05
CA ALA A 55 -11.01 39.50 -17.72
C ALA A 55 -11.86 40.34 -16.75
N PRO A 56 -13.15 40.59 -17.03
CA PRO A 56 -14.01 41.41 -16.17
C PRO A 56 -14.39 40.71 -14.85
N LYS A 57 -14.22 39.39 -14.77
CA LYS A 57 -14.57 38.55 -13.61
C LYS A 57 -13.39 37.65 -13.27
N LEU A 58 -13.35 37.18 -12.02
CA LEU A 58 -12.45 36.09 -11.63
C LEU A 58 -12.79 34.83 -12.42
N LEU A 59 -11.75 34.13 -12.87
CA LEU A 59 -11.87 32.92 -13.68
C LEU A 59 -11.47 31.69 -12.87
N PRO A 60 -12.13 30.53 -13.08
CA PRO A 60 -11.71 29.29 -12.43
C PRO A 60 -10.40 28.79 -13.05
N ALA A 61 -9.33 28.70 -12.23
CA ALA A 61 -8.02 28.24 -12.67
C ALA A 61 -8.05 26.80 -13.21
N CYS A 62 -8.98 25.97 -12.74
CA CYS A 62 -9.08 24.57 -13.14
C CYS A 62 -9.63 24.33 -14.55
N GLN A 63 -10.28 25.32 -15.15
CA GLN A 63 -10.89 25.24 -16.49
C GLN A 63 -10.21 26.20 -17.47
N THR A 64 -9.60 27.27 -16.97
CA THR A 64 -8.98 28.30 -17.83
C THR A 64 -7.66 27.78 -18.37
N THR A 65 -7.58 27.60 -19.69
CA THR A 65 -6.35 27.22 -20.41
C THR A 65 -5.36 28.39 -20.45
N CYS A 66 -4.08 28.09 -20.28
CA CYS A 66 -3.00 29.07 -20.40
C CYS A 66 -2.85 29.54 -21.84
N ASN A 67 -2.63 30.85 -22.01
CA ASN A 67 -2.31 31.48 -23.30
C ASN A 67 -0.98 32.21 -23.20
N ASN A 68 -0.25 32.30 -24.32
CA ASN A 68 1.04 33.00 -24.33
C ASN A 68 0.85 34.49 -24.00
N GLY A 69 1.63 35.00 -23.05
CA GLY A 69 1.51 36.38 -22.55
C GLY A 69 0.30 36.64 -21.67
N MET A 70 -0.42 35.60 -21.23
CA MET A 70 -1.44 35.72 -20.20
C MET A 70 -0.78 36.12 -18.87
N VAL A 71 -1.41 37.04 -18.13
CA VAL A 71 -0.99 37.46 -16.80
C VAL A 71 -2.06 37.07 -15.79
N VAL A 72 -1.66 36.32 -14.77
CA VAL A 72 -2.52 35.75 -13.74
C VAL A 72 -2.05 36.22 -12.38
N HIS A 73 -2.97 36.79 -11.60
CA HIS A 73 -2.75 37.18 -10.22
C HIS A 73 -3.53 36.24 -9.30
N THR A 74 -2.84 35.59 -8.36
CA THR A 74 -3.43 34.58 -7.46
C THR A 74 -3.66 35.10 -6.03
N LYS A 75 -3.17 36.32 -5.73
CA LYS A 75 -3.09 36.85 -4.36
C LYS A 75 -3.69 38.24 -4.18
N THR A 76 -4.37 38.79 -5.18
CA THR A 76 -5.04 40.10 -5.03
C THR A 76 -6.16 40.02 -4.01
N ASP A 77 -6.51 41.16 -3.42
CA ASP A 77 -7.60 41.21 -2.43
C ASP A 77 -8.93 40.75 -3.03
N ARG A 78 -9.15 41.08 -4.31
CA ARG A 78 -10.29 40.58 -5.09
C ARG A 78 -10.34 39.05 -5.15
N VAL A 79 -9.20 38.39 -5.38
CA VAL A 79 -9.11 36.91 -5.39
C VAL A 79 -9.38 36.34 -4.01
N ARG A 80 -8.77 36.92 -2.96
CA ARG A 80 -8.98 36.49 -1.57
C ARG A 80 -10.44 36.61 -1.16
N ASP A 81 -11.08 37.72 -1.46
CA ASP A 81 -12.50 37.97 -1.16
C ASP A 81 -13.43 37.00 -1.90
N GLY A 82 -13.11 36.72 -3.17
CA GLY A 82 -13.81 35.70 -3.95
C GLY A 82 -13.71 34.30 -3.34
N GLN A 83 -12.51 33.89 -2.92
CA GLN A 83 -12.27 32.60 -2.27
C GLN A 83 -12.95 32.51 -0.89
N LYS A 84 -12.89 33.58 -0.08
CA LYS A 84 -13.61 33.67 1.20
C LYS A 84 -15.12 33.54 1.03
N SER A 85 -15.68 34.24 0.05
CA SER A 85 -17.12 34.18 -0.25
C SER A 85 -17.55 32.78 -0.67
N VAL A 86 -16.79 32.14 -1.57
CA VAL A 86 -17.05 30.74 -1.97
C VAL A 86 -17.01 29.83 -0.75
N HIS A 87 -16.02 30.00 0.12
CA HIS A 87 -15.88 29.13 1.27
C HIS A 87 -17.04 29.29 2.26
N GLU A 88 -17.51 30.51 2.49
CA GLU A 88 -18.71 30.77 3.29
C GLU A 88 -19.95 30.06 2.71
N PHE A 89 -20.16 30.10 1.39
CA PHE A 89 -21.25 29.35 0.75
C PHE A 89 -21.11 27.84 0.92
N LEU A 90 -19.90 27.30 0.96
CA LEU A 90 -19.69 25.86 1.21
C LEU A 90 -19.99 25.49 2.68
N LEU A 91 -19.80 26.43 3.60
CA LEU A 91 -20.03 26.23 5.03
C LEU A 91 -21.46 26.55 5.49
N ILE A 92 -22.26 27.22 4.65
CA ILE A 92 -23.61 27.70 4.99
C ILE A 92 -24.49 26.56 5.54
N ASN A 93 -24.56 25.44 4.83
CA ASN A 93 -25.32 24.24 5.20
C ASN A 93 -24.44 23.11 5.74
N HIS A 94 -23.12 23.30 5.85
CA HIS A 94 -22.21 22.28 6.39
C HIS A 94 -22.39 22.17 7.92
N PRO A 95 -22.49 20.96 8.49
CA PRO A 95 -22.72 20.77 9.91
C PRO A 95 -21.46 21.04 10.74
N ILE A 96 -21.64 21.36 12.02
CA ILE A 96 -20.54 21.54 13.00
C ILE A 96 -20.12 20.16 13.56
N ASP A 97 -19.80 19.26 12.65
CA ASP A 97 -19.51 17.85 12.95
C ASP A 97 -18.02 17.58 13.18
N CYS A 98 -17.16 18.60 13.08
CA CYS A 98 -15.70 18.42 13.10
C CYS A 98 -15.18 17.53 14.25
N PRO A 99 -15.67 17.62 15.51
CA PRO A 99 -15.21 16.75 16.60
C PRO A 99 -15.50 15.25 16.37
N ILE A 100 -16.64 14.94 15.74
CA ILE A 100 -17.11 13.57 15.48
C ILE A 100 -16.83 13.12 14.04
N CYS A 101 -16.27 13.99 13.20
CA CYS A 101 -15.96 13.69 11.80
C CYS A 101 -14.62 12.94 11.73
N ASP A 102 -14.61 11.82 11.00
CA ASP A 102 -13.41 10.99 10.85
C ASP A 102 -12.31 11.68 10.02
N GLN A 103 -12.72 12.52 9.06
CA GLN A 103 -11.82 13.31 8.22
C GLN A 103 -11.15 14.48 8.98
N ALA A 104 -11.55 14.77 10.23
CA ALA A 104 -10.97 15.88 10.97
C ALA A 104 -9.44 15.73 11.09
N GLY A 105 -8.70 16.82 10.82
CA GLY A 105 -7.24 16.82 10.73
C GLY A 105 -6.67 16.52 9.34
N GLU A 106 -7.42 15.85 8.46
CA GLU A 106 -7.07 15.64 7.04
C GLU A 106 -8.17 16.13 6.08
N CYS A 107 -9.06 17.01 6.56
CA CYS A 107 -10.16 17.58 5.80
C CYS A 107 -9.68 18.83 5.06
N LYS A 108 -9.79 18.85 3.73
CA LYS A 108 -9.41 20.04 2.94
C LYS A 108 -10.27 21.25 3.29
N LEU A 109 -11.57 21.04 3.59
CA LEU A 109 -12.48 22.12 3.97
C LEU A 109 -12.04 22.81 5.26
N GLN A 110 -11.70 22.01 6.27
CA GLN A 110 -11.14 22.51 7.53
C GLN A 110 -9.81 23.23 7.30
N ASN A 111 -8.87 22.60 6.59
CA ASN A 111 -7.52 23.14 6.40
C ASN A 111 -7.54 24.47 5.62
N TYR A 112 -8.39 24.58 4.60
CA TYR A 112 -8.55 25.83 3.86
C TYR A 112 -9.28 26.90 4.67
N TYR A 113 -10.12 26.54 5.63
CA TYR A 113 -10.82 27.52 6.46
C TYR A 113 -9.82 28.20 7.38
N MET A 114 -8.98 27.40 8.02
CA MET A 114 -7.90 27.86 8.88
C MET A 114 -6.83 28.65 8.11
N LYS A 115 -6.63 28.38 6.82
CA LYS A 115 -5.59 29.04 6.01
C LYS A 115 -6.06 30.30 5.28
N PHE A 116 -7.28 30.32 4.74
CA PHE A 116 -7.71 31.34 3.78
C PHE A 116 -8.88 32.20 4.25
N GLN A 117 -9.70 31.74 5.22
CA GLN A 117 -10.90 32.46 5.64
C GLN A 117 -10.75 33.07 7.04
N LEU A 118 -10.70 32.23 8.09
CA LEU A 118 -10.63 32.62 9.52
C LEU A 118 -11.69 33.63 10.00
N ASP A 119 -12.80 33.77 9.26
CA ASP A 119 -13.89 34.67 9.60
C ASP A 119 -15.03 33.92 10.31
N SER A 120 -15.73 34.61 11.22
CA SER A 120 -16.92 34.07 11.91
C SER A 120 -18.09 33.87 10.94
N SER A 121 -18.91 32.84 11.20
CA SER A 121 -20.13 32.59 10.44
C SER A 121 -21.12 33.74 10.58
N ARG A 122 -21.68 34.20 9.45
CA ARG A 122 -22.81 35.14 9.41
C ARG A 122 -24.17 34.43 9.34
N MET A 123 -24.16 33.11 9.14
CA MET A 123 -25.37 32.28 9.02
C MET A 123 -26.05 32.11 10.39
N GLN A 124 -27.30 32.56 10.49
CA GLN A 124 -28.13 32.47 11.70
C GLN A 124 -29.36 31.57 11.53
N GLU A 125 -29.71 31.19 10.30
CA GLU A 125 -30.88 30.34 10.05
C GLU A 125 -30.56 28.85 10.22
N GLU A 126 -31.62 28.05 10.20
CA GLU A 126 -31.53 26.59 10.17
C GLU A 126 -30.82 26.09 8.91
N LYS A 127 -29.93 25.11 9.08
CA LYS A 127 -29.17 24.50 8.00
C LYS A 127 -30.03 23.47 7.28
N ALA A 128 -29.89 23.38 5.96
CA ALA A 128 -30.59 22.36 5.17
C ALA A 128 -30.15 20.94 5.57
N HIS A 129 -31.13 20.11 5.94
CA HIS A 129 -30.92 18.71 6.30
C HIS A 129 -30.83 17.81 5.07
N LYS A 130 -29.94 16.81 5.16
CA LYS A 130 -29.66 15.82 4.11
C LYS A 130 -29.52 14.43 4.73
N PRO A 131 -29.56 13.35 3.93
CA PRO A 131 -29.42 12.01 4.47
C PRO A 131 -28.14 11.83 5.29
N ARG A 132 -28.26 11.21 6.46
CA ARG A 132 -27.16 11.01 7.41
C ARG A 132 -26.92 9.52 7.61
N LEU A 133 -25.64 9.13 7.63
CA LEU A 133 -25.19 7.77 8.00
C LEU A 133 -25.78 6.66 7.12
N GLU A 134 -25.94 6.95 5.82
CA GLU A 134 -26.40 5.93 4.87
C GLU A 134 -25.25 4.99 4.53
N LYS A 135 -25.52 3.69 4.54
CA LYS A 135 -24.58 2.70 4.05
C LYS A 135 -24.69 2.66 2.54
N PHE A 136 -23.67 3.18 1.85
CA PHE A 136 -23.64 3.15 0.39
C PHE A 136 -23.16 1.81 -0.15
N GLY A 137 -22.36 1.09 0.62
CA GLY A 137 -21.84 -0.20 0.20
C GLY A 137 -21.27 -0.97 1.38
N PRO A 138 -20.61 -2.11 1.12
CA PRO A 138 -19.92 -2.86 2.18
C PRO A 138 -18.89 -2.00 2.92
N TYR A 139 -18.21 -1.09 2.20
CA TYR A 139 -17.06 -0.35 2.71
C TYR A 139 -17.26 1.16 2.89
N VAL A 140 -18.37 1.73 2.44
CA VAL A 140 -18.56 3.20 2.38
C VAL A 140 -19.81 3.64 3.14
N ILE A 141 -19.61 4.56 4.09
CA ILE A 141 -20.68 5.26 4.81
C ILE A 141 -20.74 6.70 4.34
N TYR A 142 -21.95 7.13 3.96
CA TYR A 142 -22.25 8.47 3.48
C TYR A 142 -22.93 9.34 4.54
N ASN A 143 -22.49 10.58 4.66
CA ASN A 143 -23.18 11.64 5.37
C ASN A 143 -23.32 12.84 4.43
N GLY A 144 -24.54 13.03 3.91
CA GLY A 144 -24.84 14.03 2.89
C GLY A 144 -24.80 15.47 3.38
N GLU A 145 -24.96 15.72 4.68
CA GLU A 145 -24.84 17.08 5.22
C GLU A 145 -23.40 17.58 5.18
N ARG A 146 -22.43 16.67 5.31
CA ARG A 146 -21.00 17.00 5.16
C ARG A 146 -20.60 17.19 3.70
N CYS A 147 -21.44 16.76 2.75
CA CYS A 147 -21.11 16.79 1.33
C CYS A 147 -21.21 18.21 0.76
N ILE A 148 -20.14 18.64 0.09
CA ILE A 148 -20.06 19.93 -0.61
C ILE A 148 -20.37 19.82 -2.12
N LEU A 149 -20.96 18.71 -2.56
CA LEU A 149 -21.38 18.48 -3.96
C LEU A 149 -20.28 18.73 -5.01
N CYS A 150 -19.02 18.42 -4.68
CA CYS A 150 -17.88 18.59 -5.60
C CYS A 150 -17.85 17.58 -6.77
N THR A 151 -18.76 16.60 -6.75
CA THR A 151 -18.96 15.52 -7.74
C THR A 151 -17.72 14.68 -8.08
N ARG A 152 -16.68 14.68 -7.23
CA ARG A 152 -15.47 13.84 -7.45
C ARG A 152 -15.79 12.35 -7.39
N CYS A 153 -16.60 11.91 -6.42
CA CYS A 153 -16.98 10.50 -6.29
C CYS A 153 -17.74 10.00 -7.53
N ILE A 154 -18.70 10.78 -8.03
CA ILE A 154 -19.45 10.45 -9.25
C ILE A 154 -18.52 10.33 -10.46
N ARG A 155 -17.64 11.32 -10.67
CA ARG A 155 -16.68 11.30 -11.78
C ARG A 155 -15.69 10.15 -11.66
N PHE A 156 -15.21 9.84 -10.46
CA PHE A 156 -14.36 8.67 -10.24
C PHE A 156 -15.07 7.38 -10.67
N MET A 157 -16.31 7.19 -10.21
CA MET A 157 -17.10 6.01 -10.53
C MET A 157 -17.39 5.89 -12.03
N ASP A 158 -17.77 6.99 -12.70
CA ASP A 158 -18.05 7.02 -14.15
C ASP A 158 -16.77 6.89 -15.01
N GLU A 159 -15.71 7.63 -14.68
CA GLU A 159 -14.55 7.80 -15.56
C GLU A 159 -13.44 6.79 -15.31
N VAL A 160 -13.23 6.37 -14.05
CA VAL A 160 -12.11 5.49 -13.66
C VAL A 160 -12.59 4.09 -13.37
N ALA A 161 -13.55 3.93 -12.45
CA ALA A 161 -14.11 2.63 -12.11
C ALA A 161 -15.03 2.06 -13.22
N LYS A 162 -15.43 2.91 -14.18
CA LYS A 162 -16.31 2.57 -15.31
C LYS A 162 -17.65 1.96 -14.89
N ASP A 163 -18.16 2.39 -13.74
CA ASP A 163 -19.38 1.86 -13.14
C ASP A 163 -20.17 2.98 -12.46
N ARG A 164 -21.33 3.35 -13.02
CA ARG A 164 -22.06 4.58 -12.69
C ARG A 164 -23.01 4.40 -11.50
N GLN A 165 -22.46 3.97 -10.36
CA GLN A 165 -23.25 3.65 -9.17
C GLN A 165 -23.74 4.90 -8.40
N LEU A 166 -23.16 6.07 -8.64
CA LEU A 166 -23.45 7.32 -7.91
C LEU A 166 -24.03 8.40 -8.82
N GLY A 167 -24.97 9.19 -8.28
CA GLY A 167 -25.61 10.31 -8.97
C GLY A 167 -25.91 11.51 -8.06
N VAL A 168 -26.27 12.64 -8.67
CA VAL A 168 -26.83 13.79 -7.95
C VAL A 168 -28.36 13.70 -8.03
N PHE A 169 -29.01 13.69 -6.88
CA PHE A 169 -30.46 13.68 -6.75
C PHE A 169 -30.95 15.03 -6.22
N ASN A 170 -32.18 15.38 -6.56
CA ASN A 170 -32.79 16.70 -6.33
C ASN A 170 -32.03 17.86 -7.02
N ARG A 171 -32.40 19.10 -6.70
CA ARG A 171 -31.83 20.33 -7.25
C ARG A 171 -31.71 21.40 -6.16
N GLY A 172 -30.87 22.41 -6.41
CA GLY A 172 -30.66 23.51 -5.47
C GLY A 172 -29.94 23.07 -4.20
N ASP A 173 -30.32 23.66 -3.07
CA ASP A 173 -29.81 23.36 -1.73
C ASP A 173 -30.23 21.97 -1.21
N HIS A 174 -31.33 21.42 -1.71
CA HIS A 174 -31.78 20.04 -1.45
C HIS A 174 -31.00 18.96 -2.22
N ALA A 175 -30.07 19.35 -3.09
CA ALA A 175 -29.27 18.39 -3.85
C ALA A 175 -28.35 17.56 -2.93
N HIS A 176 -28.25 16.26 -3.21
CA HIS A 176 -27.38 15.34 -2.50
C HIS A 176 -26.83 14.27 -3.46
N ILE A 177 -25.68 13.69 -3.09
CA ILE A 177 -25.18 12.48 -3.73
C ILE A 177 -26.01 11.30 -3.22
N GLY A 178 -26.43 10.42 -4.12
CA GLY A 178 -27.11 9.17 -3.79
C GLY A 178 -26.59 8.03 -4.68
N ILE A 179 -27.04 6.82 -4.37
CA ILE A 179 -26.80 5.62 -5.18
C ILE A 179 -27.91 5.53 -6.22
N PHE A 180 -27.60 4.99 -7.40
CA PHE A 180 -28.64 4.70 -8.39
C PHE A 180 -29.66 3.66 -7.84
N PRO A 181 -30.98 3.84 -8.03
CA PRO A 181 -31.98 2.93 -7.49
C PRO A 181 -31.72 1.46 -7.88
N GLY A 182 -31.71 0.57 -6.90
CA GLY A 182 -31.47 -0.86 -7.09
C GLY A 182 -29.99 -1.26 -7.17
N GLN A 183 -29.06 -0.33 -6.96
CA GLN A 183 -27.62 -0.60 -6.89
C GLN A 183 -27.08 -0.42 -5.46
N GLU A 184 -25.89 -0.95 -5.23
CA GLU A 184 -25.05 -0.72 -4.05
C GLU A 184 -23.67 -0.24 -4.55
N LEU A 185 -22.94 0.54 -3.77
CA LEU A 185 -21.56 0.95 -4.08
C LEU A 185 -20.60 -0.19 -3.71
N ASP A 186 -20.67 -1.29 -4.47
CA ASP A 186 -19.95 -2.55 -4.26
C ASP A 186 -18.83 -2.81 -5.27
N ASN A 187 -18.56 -1.85 -6.17
CA ASN A 187 -17.46 -1.93 -7.11
C ASN A 187 -16.11 -2.17 -6.40
N PRO A 188 -15.17 -2.96 -6.97
CA PRO A 188 -13.86 -3.25 -6.37
C PRO A 188 -12.93 -2.05 -6.13
N TYR A 189 -13.36 -0.83 -6.47
CA TYR A 189 -12.64 0.42 -6.26
C TYR A 189 -13.43 1.44 -5.42
N SER A 190 -14.49 1.01 -4.73
CA SER A 190 -15.41 1.89 -3.99
C SER A 190 -14.69 2.78 -2.97
N LEU A 191 -13.62 2.31 -2.31
CA LEU A 191 -12.91 3.09 -1.29
C LEU A 191 -12.09 4.25 -1.87
N ASN A 192 -11.80 4.25 -3.18
CA ASN A 192 -11.22 5.45 -3.81
C ASN A 192 -12.19 6.64 -3.76
N THR A 193 -13.51 6.40 -3.65
CA THR A 193 -14.49 7.48 -3.44
C THR A 193 -14.30 8.20 -2.11
N VAL A 194 -13.78 7.49 -1.09
CA VAL A 194 -13.39 8.06 0.22
C VAL A 194 -12.16 8.94 0.05
N ASP A 195 -11.14 8.47 -0.67
CA ASP A 195 -9.89 9.21 -0.86
C ASP A 195 -10.06 10.49 -1.68
N VAL A 196 -10.87 10.45 -2.75
CA VAL A 196 -11.11 11.63 -3.58
C VAL A 196 -12.01 12.65 -2.87
N CYS A 197 -12.77 12.23 -1.86
CA CYS A 197 -13.68 13.11 -1.13
C CYS A 197 -12.88 14.15 -0.32
N PRO A 198 -13.00 15.46 -0.62
CA PRO A 198 -12.22 16.48 0.09
C PRO A 198 -12.71 16.74 1.53
N VAL A 199 -13.80 16.09 1.94
CA VAL A 199 -14.54 16.29 3.18
C VAL A 199 -14.96 14.94 3.75
N GLY A 200 -15.37 14.88 5.01
CA GLY A 200 -15.79 13.62 5.65
C GLY A 200 -17.21 13.17 5.32
N ALA A 201 -17.65 13.36 4.06
CA ALA A 201 -18.97 12.96 3.58
C ALA A 201 -19.00 11.47 3.19
N LEU A 202 -17.95 10.97 2.55
CA LEU A 202 -17.76 9.55 2.27
C LEU A 202 -16.63 9.08 3.17
N THR A 203 -16.89 8.06 3.98
CA THR A 203 -15.92 7.55 4.96
C THR A 203 -15.89 6.03 4.92
N SER A 204 -14.70 5.47 5.17
CA SER A 204 -14.50 4.02 5.17
C SER A 204 -15.14 3.38 6.40
N SER A 205 -16.03 2.41 6.22
CA SER A 205 -16.66 1.66 7.33
C SER A 205 -15.64 0.87 8.15
N VAL A 206 -14.51 0.47 7.55
CA VAL A 206 -13.46 -0.33 8.20
C VAL A 206 -12.43 0.52 8.97
N PHE A 207 -12.35 1.83 8.74
CA PHE A 207 -11.43 2.72 9.47
C PHE A 207 -12.15 3.69 10.41
N ARG A 208 -13.36 4.10 10.05
CA ARG A 208 -14.14 5.12 10.75
C ARG A 208 -14.15 4.90 12.26
N PHE A 209 -13.78 5.94 13.00
CA PHE A 209 -13.75 6.00 14.46
C PHE A 209 -12.72 5.09 15.16
N LYS A 210 -11.87 4.37 14.42
CA LYS A 210 -10.81 3.56 15.04
C LYS A 210 -9.62 4.40 15.51
N GLN A 211 -9.27 5.46 14.78
CA GLN A 211 -8.17 6.34 15.13
C GLN A 211 -8.33 7.75 14.55
N ARG A 212 -7.67 8.74 15.15
CA ARG A 212 -7.53 10.08 14.57
C ARG A 212 -6.20 10.23 13.84
N VAL A 213 -6.22 10.99 12.75
CA VAL A 213 -5.12 11.09 11.79
C VAL A 213 -3.84 11.67 12.39
N TRP A 214 -3.95 12.58 13.35
CA TRP A 214 -2.80 13.14 14.07
C TRP A 214 -2.13 12.15 15.04
N ASN A 215 -2.76 11.02 15.34
CA ASN A 215 -2.15 9.94 16.13
C ASN A 215 -1.49 8.87 15.25
N LEU A 216 -1.65 8.95 13.93
CA LEU A 216 -1.11 7.98 12.98
C LEU A 216 0.25 8.46 12.46
N LYS A 217 1.18 7.53 12.36
CA LYS A 217 2.42 7.71 11.62
C LYS A 217 2.23 7.12 10.22
N ARG A 218 2.55 7.90 9.21
CA ARG A 218 2.48 7.49 7.80
C ARG A 218 3.85 7.09 7.30
N SER A 219 3.92 5.95 6.62
CA SER A 219 5.15 5.45 6.00
C SER A 219 4.87 4.89 4.60
N PRO A 220 5.78 5.05 3.62
CA PRO A 220 5.60 4.51 2.28
C PRO A 220 5.85 2.99 2.27
N SER A 221 5.05 2.25 1.49
CA SER A 221 5.26 0.81 1.25
C SER A 221 4.60 0.39 -0.09
N LEU A 222 4.43 -0.93 -0.29
CA LEU A 222 3.77 -1.54 -1.45
C LEU A 222 2.59 -2.40 -1.00
N CYS A 223 1.56 -2.46 -1.84
CA CYS A 223 0.40 -3.33 -1.62
C CYS A 223 0.83 -4.80 -1.78
N GLY A 224 0.55 -5.62 -0.77
CA GLY A 224 0.83 -7.06 -0.80
C GLY A 224 -0.32 -7.90 -1.39
N GLY A 225 -1.31 -7.30 -2.07
CA GLY A 225 -2.52 -8.01 -2.51
C GLY A 225 -2.37 -8.79 -3.82
N CYS A 226 -1.50 -8.35 -4.72
CA CYS A 226 -1.23 -9.03 -5.99
C CYS A 226 0.09 -8.56 -6.61
N ALA A 227 0.47 -9.17 -7.73
CA ALA A 227 1.69 -8.89 -8.47
C ALA A 227 1.72 -7.51 -9.17
N ARG A 228 0.72 -6.65 -9.00
CA ARG A 228 0.72 -5.30 -9.61
C ARG A 228 1.79 -4.38 -8.98
N GLY A 229 2.04 -4.52 -7.69
CA GLY A 229 3.00 -3.67 -6.97
C GLY A 229 2.51 -2.24 -6.70
N CYS A 230 1.21 -2.02 -6.47
CA CYS A 230 0.65 -0.68 -6.22
C CYS A 230 1.36 0.03 -5.06
N ASN A 231 1.73 1.29 -5.26
CA ASN A 231 2.36 2.11 -4.22
C ASN A 231 1.32 2.53 -3.18
N ILE A 232 1.66 2.36 -1.90
CA ILE A 232 0.78 2.71 -0.78
C ILE A 232 1.48 3.56 0.27
N ASN A 233 0.66 4.20 1.09
CA ASN A 233 1.01 4.75 2.38
C ASN A 233 0.36 3.88 3.47
N VAL A 234 1.16 3.49 4.45
CA VAL A 234 0.75 2.71 5.62
C VAL A 234 0.55 3.67 6.77
N ASP A 235 -0.69 3.79 7.24
CA ASP A 235 -1.03 4.53 8.45
C ASP A 235 -1.08 3.58 9.65
N GLN A 236 -0.15 3.77 10.59
CA GLN A 236 0.01 2.91 11.77
C GLN A 236 0.11 3.71 13.07
N ARG A 237 -0.17 3.06 14.19
CA ARG A 237 0.15 3.55 15.52
C ARG A 237 0.65 2.41 16.39
N SER A 238 1.80 2.61 17.03
CA SER A 238 2.41 1.65 17.97
C SER A 238 2.52 0.23 17.38
N GLY A 239 2.95 0.13 16.12
CA GLY A 239 3.17 -1.17 15.46
C GLY A 239 1.90 -1.83 14.90
N VAL A 240 0.72 -1.21 15.07
CA VAL A 240 -0.55 -1.68 14.52
C VAL A 240 -0.95 -0.84 13.31
N VAL A 241 -1.21 -1.51 12.19
CA VAL A 241 -1.66 -0.87 10.94
C VAL A 241 -3.17 -0.65 10.97
N PHE A 242 -3.63 0.55 10.66
CA PHE A 242 -5.06 0.89 10.66
C PHE A 242 -5.69 0.94 9.27
N ARG A 243 -4.93 1.40 8.26
CA ARG A 243 -5.40 1.48 6.87
C ARG A 243 -4.22 1.60 5.90
N PHE A 244 -4.49 1.25 4.65
CA PHE A 244 -3.66 1.61 3.51
C PHE A 244 -4.34 2.71 2.68
N LEU A 245 -3.56 3.69 2.29
CA LEU A 245 -3.96 4.75 1.34
C LEU A 245 -3.09 4.64 0.08
N PRO A 246 -3.60 5.03 -1.10
CA PRO A 246 -2.80 5.04 -2.30
C PRO A 246 -1.66 6.07 -2.15
N ARG A 247 -0.51 5.73 -2.74
CA ARG A 247 0.59 6.65 -2.96
C ARG A 247 0.82 6.75 -4.45
N SER A 248 1.02 7.96 -4.95
CA SER A 248 1.02 8.16 -6.39
C SER A 248 2.23 7.56 -7.09
N ASN A 249 1.98 6.91 -8.24
CA ASN A 249 2.99 6.37 -9.15
C ASN A 249 2.38 6.14 -10.54
N ASP A 250 2.62 7.07 -11.47
CA ASP A 250 2.04 7.03 -12.82
C ASP A 250 2.44 5.79 -13.63
N ASN A 251 3.54 5.11 -13.26
CA ASN A 251 3.97 3.88 -13.93
C ASN A 251 3.25 2.62 -13.41
N VAL A 252 2.49 2.72 -12.32
CA VAL A 252 1.85 1.55 -11.66
C VAL A 252 0.38 1.76 -11.37
N ASN A 253 0.06 2.66 -10.43
CA ASN A 253 -1.29 2.81 -9.88
C ASN A 253 -1.82 4.25 -9.94
N GLU A 254 -1.07 5.18 -10.53
CA GLU A 254 -1.38 6.61 -10.64
C GLU A 254 -1.66 7.26 -9.28
N CYS A 255 -2.88 7.17 -8.76
CA CYS A 255 -3.27 7.56 -7.41
C CYS A 255 -4.38 6.67 -6.83
N TRP A 256 -4.59 5.50 -7.40
CA TRP A 256 -5.69 4.59 -7.08
C TRP A 256 -5.20 3.33 -6.38
N LEU A 257 -6.12 2.65 -5.71
CA LEU A 257 -5.88 1.34 -5.08
C LEU A 257 -7.20 0.58 -5.00
N CYS A 258 -7.22 -0.68 -5.43
CA CYS A 258 -8.41 -1.54 -5.31
C CYS A 258 -8.73 -1.85 -3.84
N ASP A 259 -9.99 -2.15 -3.57
CA ASP A 259 -10.51 -2.44 -2.23
C ASP A 259 -9.88 -3.71 -1.66
N GLU A 260 -9.74 -4.76 -2.47
CA GLU A 260 -9.01 -6.00 -2.11
C GLU A 260 -7.61 -5.68 -1.59
N GLY A 261 -6.85 -4.86 -2.32
CA GLY A 261 -5.51 -4.41 -1.94
C GLY A 261 -5.50 -3.57 -0.67
N ARG A 262 -6.49 -2.69 -0.47
CA ARG A 262 -6.63 -1.87 0.74
C ARG A 262 -6.83 -2.72 1.98
N LEU A 263 -7.69 -3.73 1.88
CA LEU A 263 -8.11 -4.56 3.00
C LEU A 263 -7.04 -5.56 3.44
N THR A 264 -6.02 -5.81 2.60
CA THR A 264 -4.88 -6.66 2.99
C THR A 264 -4.08 -6.17 4.19
N TYR A 265 -4.29 -4.93 4.66
CA TYR A 265 -3.64 -4.40 5.85
C TYR A 265 -3.89 -5.25 7.10
N THR A 266 -5.02 -5.96 7.19
CA THR A 266 -5.32 -6.84 8.33
C THR A 266 -4.29 -7.94 8.46
N ARG A 267 -3.83 -8.53 7.35
CA ARG A 267 -2.80 -9.59 7.35
C ARG A 267 -1.48 -9.15 7.97
N ALA A 268 -1.16 -7.85 7.95
CA ALA A 268 0.03 -7.33 8.62
C ALA A 268 -0.11 -7.33 10.16
N ASN A 269 -1.34 -7.37 10.68
CA ASN A 269 -1.67 -7.38 12.10
C ASN A 269 -2.09 -8.78 12.61
N ASP A 270 -2.67 -9.61 11.75
CA ASP A 270 -3.31 -10.86 12.15
C ASP A 270 -2.28 -11.86 12.68
N GLY A 271 -2.48 -12.31 13.92
CA GLY A 271 -1.67 -13.37 14.54
C GLY A 271 -0.18 -13.07 14.67
N ARG A 272 0.28 -11.81 14.73
CA ARG A 272 1.72 -11.46 14.76
C ARG A 272 2.51 -12.31 15.77
N LEU A 273 3.56 -12.99 15.30
CA LEU A 273 4.50 -13.70 16.17
C LEU A 273 5.42 -12.69 16.85
N SER A 274 5.32 -12.60 18.17
CA SER A 274 6.08 -11.64 18.97
C SER A 274 7.36 -12.20 19.56
N GLN A 275 7.46 -13.52 19.74
CA GLN A 275 8.58 -14.17 20.39
C GLN A 275 8.98 -15.43 19.64
N ALA A 276 10.25 -15.79 19.74
CA ALA A 276 10.74 -17.06 19.21
C ALA A 276 10.20 -18.23 20.03
N GLN A 277 9.97 -19.35 19.36
CA GLN A 277 9.31 -20.49 19.97
C GLN A 277 10.06 -21.78 19.67
N ILE A 278 10.09 -22.69 20.65
CA ILE A 278 10.58 -24.07 20.48
C ILE A 278 9.45 -25.02 20.90
N LYS A 279 9.20 -26.03 20.09
CA LYS A 279 8.23 -27.08 20.38
C LYS A 279 8.90 -28.25 21.11
N LYS A 280 8.39 -28.58 22.30
CA LYS A 280 8.80 -29.73 23.10
C LYS A 280 7.60 -30.67 23.27
N GLY A 281 7.56 -31.74 22.46
CA GLY A 281 6.39 -32.61 22.37
C GLY A 281 5.17 -31.83 21.86
N ASN A 282 4.11 -31.77 22.68
CA ASN A 282 2.88 -31.04 22.35
C ASN A 282 2.83 -29.60 22.93
N GLN A 283 3.90 -29.14 23.58
CA GLN A 283 3.95 -27.79 24.17
C GLN A 283 4.86 -26.88 23.36
N ILE A 284 4.40 -25.63 23.17
CA ILE A 284 5.17 -24.55 22.53
C ILE A 284 5.69 -23.64 23.65
N GLU A 285 7.01 -23.55 23.78
CA GLU A 285 7.68 -22.71 24.76
C GLU A 285 8.22 -21.44 24.08
N GLN A 286 7.90 -20.27 24.65
CA GLN A 286 8.51 -19.00 24.25
C GLN A 286 9.93 -18.90 24.79
N VAL A 287 10.89 -18.62 23.93
CA VAL A 287 12.31 -18.59 24.27
C VAL A 287 13.01 -17.35 23.72
N SER A 288 14.21 -17.06 24.23
CA SER A 288 15.02 -15.97 23.70
C SER A 288 15.43 -16.20 22.22
N PRO A 289 15.60 -15.13 21.43
CA PRO A 289 16.14 -15.19 20.06
C PRO A 289 17.37 -16.08 19.90
N LYS A 290 18.31 -15.98 20.83
CA LYS A 290 19.56 -16.75 20.80
C LYS A 290 19.30 -18.25 21.02
N ALA A 291 18.44 -18.60 21.99
CA ALA A 291 18.10 -19.99 22.27
C ALA A 291 17.40 -20.67 21.09
N ALA A 292 16.46 -19.98 20.44
CA ALA A 292 15.81 -20.50 19.23
C ALA A 292 16.79 -20.70 18.08
N LEU A 293 17.71 -19.74 17.84
CA LEU A 293 18.75 -19.87 16.82
C LEU A 293 19.71 -21.02 17.09
N ASP A 294 20.17 -21.15 18.34
CA ASP A 294 21.10 -22.21 18.73
C ASP A 294 20.43 -23.59 18.58
N GLU A 295 19.14 -23.72 18.90
CA GLU A 295 18.37 -24.94 18.70
C GLU A 295 18.11 -25.24 17.21
N ALA A 296 17.71 -24.25 16.41
CA ALA A 296 17.54 -24.40 14.97
C ALA A 296 18.85 -24.86 14.30
N GLY A 297 19.98 -24.24 14.69
CA GLY A 297 21.30 -24.64 14.23
C GLY A 297 21.66 -26.06 14.66
N ARG A 298 21.37 -26.45 15.92
CA ARG A 298 21.61 -27.81 16.43
C ARG A 298 20.84 -28.86 15.63
N LEU A 299 19.57 -28.60 15.33
CA LEU A 299 18.71 -29.51 14.58
C LEU A 299 19.10 -29.63 13.10
N LEU A 300 19.46 -28.51 12.46
CA LEU A 300 19.80 -28.49 11.03
C LEU A 300 21.24 -28.91 10.71
N LYS A 301 22.17 -28.80 11.66
CA LYS A 301 23.60 -29.07 11.41
C LYS A 301 23.92 -30.50 10.95
N PRO A 302 23.35 -31.58 11.54
CA PRO A 302 23.59 -32.95 11.05
C PRO A 302 23.12 -33.15 9.60
N LEU A 303 22.02 -32.50 9.24
CA LEU A 303 21.40 -32.58 7.91
C LEU A 303 22.16 -31.75 6.87
N ALA A 304 22.70 -30.59 7.28
CA ALA A 304 23.62 -29.80 6.47
C ALA A 304 24.93 -30.56 6.17
N GLN A 305 25.39 -31.40 7.10
CA GLN A 305 26.58 -32.25 6.89
C GLN A 305 26.30 -33.41 5.92
N SER A 306 25.11 -34.03 5.98
CA SER A 306 24.74 -35.09 5.05
C SER A 306 24.34 -34.57 3.67
N LYS A 307 23.94 -33.28 3.57
CA LYS A 307 23.42 -32.64 2.33
C LYS A 307 22.29 -33.44 1.67
N GLN A 308 21.50 -34.13 2.48
CA GLN A 308 20.42 -35.00 2.02
C GLN A 308 19.20 -34.86 2.92
N GLY A 309 18.02 -34.92 2.31
CA GLY A 309 16.75 -34.97 3.03
C GLY A 309 16.23 -33.63 3.55
N VAL A 310 16.78 -32.50 3.10
CA VAL A 310 16.33 -31.15 3.49
C VAL A 310 15.53 -30.51 2.37
N GLY A 311 14.26 -30.26 2.61
CA GLY A 311 13.41 -29.38 1.80
C GLY A 311 13.58 -27.92 2.20
N VAL A 312 13.42 -27.03 1.24
CA VAL A 312 13.41 -25.58 1.47
C VAL A 312 12.13 -25.01 0.86
N ALA A 313 11.41 -24.18 1.60
CA ALA A 313 10.19 -23.52 1.12
C ALA A 313 10.27 -22.00 1.33
N LEU A 314 9.70 -21.25 0.38
CA LEU A 314 9.73 -19.80 0.33
C LEU A 314 8.41 -19.24 -0.15
N SER A 315 7.86 -18.29 0.60
CA SER A 315 6.73 -17.46 0.18
C SER A 315 7.10 -16.50 -0.95
N LEU A 316 6.19 -16.36 -1.91
CA LEU A 316 6.30 -15.34 -2.96
C LEU A 316 5.99 -13.91 -2.47
N HIS A 317 5.77 -13.72 -1.18
CA HIS A 317 5.81 -12.42 -0.51
C HIS A 317 7.21 -12.06 0.01
N ALA A 318 8.14 -13.01 0.05
CA ALA A 318 9.52 -12.73 0.43
C ALA A 318 10.17 -11.76 -0.57
N THR A 319 11.07 -10.93 -0.07
CA THR A 319 11.86 -10.00 -0.87
C THR A 319 12.89 -10.73 -1.72
N CYS A 320 13.41 -10.07 -2.76
CA CYS A 320 14.49 -10.63 -3.57
C CYS A 320 15.75 -10.91 -2.73
N GLU A 321 16.01 -10.07 -1.72
CA GLU A 321 17.10 -10.21 -0.76
C GLU A 321 16.92 -11.46 0.13
N GLU A 322 15.71 -11.66 0.68
CA GLU A 322 15.41 -12.86 1.48
C GLU A 322 15.46 -14.14 0.63
N ALA A 323 14.95 -14.09 -0.61
CA ALA A 323 15.06 -15.19 -1.57
C ALA A 323 16.52 -15.52 -1.90
N TYR A 324 17.38 -14.50 -2.01
CA TYR A 324 18.80 -14.68 -2.30
C TYR A 324 19.51 -15.36 -1.13
N VAL A 325 19.32 -14.88 0.10
CA VAL A 325 19.95 -15.47 1.29
C VAL A 325 19.46 -16.91 1.51
N LEU A 326 18.15 -17.16 1.39
CA LEU A 326 17.59 -18.51 1.53
C LEU A 326 18.09 -19.45 0.41
N GLY A 327 18.16 -18.96 -0.82
CA GLY A 327 18.67 -19.74 -1.95
C GLY A 327 20.15 -20.11 -1.79
N ARG A 328 20.98 -19.18 -1.28
CA ARG A 328 22.37 -19.48 -0.93
C ARG A 328 22.47 -20.54 0.17
N LEU A 329 21.68 -20.42 1.23
CA LEU A 329 21.60 -21.46 2.27
C LEU A 329 21.18 -22.82 1.69
N ALA A 330 20.16 -22.85 0.85
CA ALA A 330 19.66 -24.05 0.21
C ALA A 330 20.77 -24.77 -0.56
N LYS A 331 21.49 -24.04 -1.42
CA LYS A 331 22.50 -24.60 -2.31
C LYS A 331 23.84 -24.89 -1.62
N GLU A 332 24.39 -23.91 -0.91
CA GLU A 332 25.76 -23.96 -0.37
C GLU A 332 25.84 -24.85 0.88
N VAL A 333 24.79 -24.80 1.71
CA VAL A 333 24.77 -25.40 3.06
C VAL A 333 23.93 -26.66 3.10
N LEU A 334 22.65 -26.57 2.71
CA LEU A 334 21.70 -27.66 2.90
C LEU A 334 21.75 -28.72 1.79
N GLY A 335 22.38 -28.41 0.65
CA GLY A 335 22.46 -29.32 -0.49
C GLY A 335 21.11 -29.55 -1.19
N ALA A 336 20.17 -28.62 -1.05
CA ALA A 336 18.88 -28.69 -1.69
C ALA A 336 18.98 -28.28 -3.17
N ASP A 337 18.48 -29.14 -4.07
CA ASP A 337 18.46 -28.90 -5.53
C ASP A 337 17.36 -27.95 -5.98
N GLY A 338 16.40 -27.64 -5.10
CA GLY A 338 15.28 -26.77 -5.41
C GLY A 338 14.61 -26.18 -4.18
N VAL A 339 13.78 -25.17 -4.43
CA VAL A 339 13.01 -24.44 -3.44
C VAL A 339 11.53 -24.54 -3.79
N THR A 340 10.73 -24.94 -2.82
CA THR A 340 9.26 -24.98 -2.94
C THR A 340 8.69 -23.58 -2.83
N LEU A 341 7.86 -23.18 -3.79
CA LEU A 341 7.20 -21.88 -3.79
C LEU A 341 5.86 -21.97 -3.05
N LEU A 342 5.73 -21.24 -1.95
CA LEU A 342 4.46 -21.01 -1.29
C LEU A 342 3.79 -19.81 -1.97
N ALA A 343 2.62 -20.07 -2.54
CA ALA A 343 1.92 -19.10 -3.35
C ALA A 343 0.42 -19.18 -3.11
N HIS A 344 -0.23 -18.02 -3.23
CA HIS A 344 -1.66 -17.94 -3.48
C HIS A 344 -1.96 -18.32 -4.93
N ALA A 345 -3.10 -18.98 -5.14
CA ALA A 345 -3.67 -19.21 -6.45
C ALA A 345 -3.98 -17.89 -7.14
N ASP A 346 -4.11 -17.97 -8.45
CA ASP A 346 -4.61 -16.86 -9.23
C ASP A 346 -6.04 -16.51 -8.79
N GLY A 347 -6.30 -15.22 -8.64
CA GLY A 347 -7.65 -14.71 -8.41
C GLY A 347 -8.13 -13.87 -9.58
N GLU A 348 -9.11 -13.02 -9.31
CA GLU A 348 -9.67 -12.15 -10.33
C GLU A 348 -8.70 -11.04 -10.76
N ALA A 349 -8.78 -10.68 -12.03
CA ALA A 349 -8.08 -9.57 -12.66
C ALA A 349 -9.07 -8.60 -13.31
N ASP A 350 -8.61 -7.38 -13.58
CA ASP A 350 -9.34 -6.40 -14.36
C ASP A 350 -8.39 -5.61 -15.28
N GLU A 351 -8.96 -4.72 -16.08
CA GLU A 351 -8.20 -3.86 -16.99
C GLU A 351 -7.59 -2.62 -16.27
N LEU A 352 -7.85 -2.44 -14.98
CA LEU A 352 -7.44 -1.28 -14.20
C LEU A 352 -6.18 -1.58 -13.37
N LEU A 353 -6.32 -2.13 -12.16
CA LEU A 353 -5.20 -2.43 -11.25
C LEU A 353 -5.11 -3.89 -10.81
N ARG A 354 -6.21 -4.64 -10.75
CA ARG A 354 -6.20 -6.02 -10.24
C ARG A 354 -5.54 -6.92 -11.27
N VAL A 355 -4.61 -7.76 -10.81
CA VAL A 355 -3.99 -8.80 -11.63
C VAL A 355 -4.27 -10.16 -11.02
N ALA A 356 -4.31 -11.18 -11.87
CA ALA A 356 -4.67 -12.54 -11.48
C ALA A 356 -3.66 -13.10 -10.47
N ASP A 357 -2.37 -12.94 -10.74
CA ASP A 357 -1.30 -13.39 -9.86
C ASP A 357 -1.36 -12.64 -8.52
N LYS A 358 -1.78 -13.33 -7.45
CA LYS A 358 -1.92 -12.79 -6.10
C LYS A 358 -0.61 -12.72 -5.31
N ASN A 359 0.54 -12.89 -5.99
CA ASN A 359 1.84 -13.02 -5.36
C ASN A 359 2.75 -11.83 -5.73
N PRO A 360 2.96 -10.85 -4.83
CA PRO A 360 3.60 -9.57 -5.13
C PRO A 360 4.99 -9.67 -5.76
N ASN A 361 5.75 -10.72 -5.44
CA ASN A 361 7.14 -10.86 -5.85
C ASN A 361 7.46 -12.15 -6.62
N ARG A 362 6.45 -12.80 -7.24
CA ARG A 362 6.69 -14.00 -8.05
C ARG A 362 7.79 -13.81 -9.08
N ALA A 363 7.77 -12.68 -9.79
CA ALA A 363 8.76 -12.36 -10.80
C ALA A 363 10.18 -12.20 -10.22
N GLY A 364 10.32 -11.56 -9.06
CA GLY A 364 11.62 -11.35 -8.42
C GLY A 364 12.21 -12.63 -7.85
N VAL A 365 11.40 -13.40 -7.11
CA VAL A 365 11.82 -14.71 -6.57
C VAL A 365 12.25 -15.65 -7.69
N ALA A 366 11.49 -15.71 -8.79
CA ALA A 366 11.84 -16.55 -9.94
C ALA A 366 13.18 -16.15 -10.58
N LEU A 367 13.47 -14.86 -10.72
CA LEU A 367 14.76 -14.38 -11.25
C LEU A 367 15.92 -14.77 -10.34
N VAL A 368 15.77 -14.57 -9.03
CA VAL A 368 16.81 -14.89 -8.04
C VAL A 368 17.11 -16.38 -8.02
N LEU A 369 16.09 -17.23 -7.90
CA LEU A 369 16.29 -18.68 -7.83
C LEU A 369 16.86 -19.25 -9.13
N ARG A 370 16.42 -18.75 -10.28
CA ARG A 370 16.98 -19.13 -11.59
C ARG A 370 18.47 -18.83 -11.68
N ASP A 371 18.88 -17.63 -11.29
CA ASP A 371 20.27 -17.19 -11.38
C ASP A 371 21.18 -17.92 -10.38
N LEU A 372 20.63 -18.37 -9.26
CA LEU A 372 21.28 -19.29 -8.32
C LEU A 372 21.33 -20.74 -8.84
N GLY A 373 20.61 -21.06 -9.93
CA GLY A 373 20.53 -22.41 -10.51
C GLY A 373 19.69 -23.39 -9.68
N LEU A 374 18.73 -22.89 -8.91
CA LEU A 374 17.82 -23.70 -8.09
C LEU A 374 16.54 -24.02 -8.87
N LYS A 375 16.08 -25.27 -8.78
CA LYS A 375 14.78 -25.68 -9.30
C LYS A 375 13.66 -25.11 -8.42
N THR A 376 12.45 -25.00 -8.98
CA THR A 376 11.26 -24.59 -8.24
C THR A 376 10.27 -25.74 -8.17
N ASN A 377 9.77 -26.02 -6.97
CA ASN A 377 8.75 -27.06 -6.73
C ASN A 377 7.44 -26.42 -6.26
N THR A 378 6.33 -27.15 -6.37
CA THR A 378 5.03 -26.75 -5.82
C THR A 378 4.85 -27.25 -4.39
N ARG A 379 3.86 -26.69 -3.66
CA ARG A 379 3.45 -27.21 -2.35
C ARG A 379 3.15 -28.71 -2.40
N SER A 380 2.42 -29.16 -3.42
CA SER A 380 2.02 -30.57 -3.55
C SER A 380 3.23 -31.49 -3.77
N ASP A 381 4.25 -31.04 -4.50
CA ASP A 381 5.51 -31.78 -4.66
C ASP A 381 6.20 -31.95 -3.29
N LEU A 382 6.27 -30.87 -2.49
CA LEU A 382 6.86 -30.92 -1.15
C LEU A 382 6.06 -31.87 -0.23
N GLU A 383 4.74 -31.78 -0.22
CA GLU A 383 3.90 -32.68 0.57
C GLU A 383 4.09 -34.15 0.16
N GLY A 384 4.25 -34.43 -1.14
CA GLY A 384 4.58 -35.76 -1.65
C GLY A 384 5.93 -36.25 -1.16
N GLN A 385 6.96 -35.42 -1.27
CA GLN A 385 8.33 -35.72 -0.82
C GLN A 385 8.44 -35.89 0.70
N ILE A 386 7.58 -35.24 1.48
CA ILE A 386 7.50 -35.47 2.93
C ILE A 386 6.88 -36.83 3.21
N LYS A 387 5.79 -37.18 2.51
CA LYS A 387 5.07 -38.45 2.69
C LYS A 387 5.89 -39.66 2.28
N ASP A 388 6.70 -39.56 1.22
CA ASP A 388 7.55 -40.64 0.75
C ASP A 388 8.90 -40.74 1.49
N GLY A 389 9.20 -39.78 2.39
CA GLY A 389 10.41 -39.75 3.20
C GLY A 389 11.64 -39.18 2.50
N THR A 390 11.51 -38.65 1.29
CA THR A 390 12.57 -37.93 0.57
C THR A 390 12.96 -36.67 1.33
N VAL A 391 11.99 -35.94 1.91
CA VAL A 391 12.21 -34.76 2.75
C VAL A 391 11.91 -35.11 4.20
N LYS A 392 12.96 -35.08 5.03
CA LYS A 392 12.90 -35.35 6.47
C LYS A 392 13.00 -34.09 7.31
N ALA A 393 13.55 -33.02 6.72
CA ALA A 393 13.68 -31.73 7.36
C ALA A 393 13.24 -30.59 6.45
N LEU A 394 12.69 -29.53 7.03
CA LEU A 394 12.23 -28.36 6.29
C LEU A 394 12.78 -27.06 6.91
N LEU A 395 13.34 -26.20 6.06
CA LEU A 395 13.51 -24.78 6.34
C LEU A 395 12.49 -23.99 5.52
N CYS A 396 11.54 -23.34 6.19
CA CYS A 396 10.47 -22.60 5.53
C CYS A 396 10.54 -21.10 5.87
N LEU A 397 10.38 -20.23 4.86
CA LEU A 397 10.18 -18.80 5.03
C LEU A 397 8.79 -18.38 4.52
N GLY A 398 7.97 -17.83 5.42
CA GLY A 398 6.62 -17.36 5.12
C GLY A 398 5.58 -18.48 5.18
N HIS A 399 4.34 -18.17 4.83
CA HIS A 399 3.21 -19.09 5.00
C HIS A 399 2.07 -18.88 3.99
N GLU A 400 2.26 -18.01 3.00
CA GLU A 400 1.25 -17.64 2.01
C GLU A 400 0.97 -18.81 1.06
N THR A 401 -0.09 -19.55 1.36
CA THR A 401 -0.60 -20.67 0.56
C THR A 401 -2.09 -20.85 0.83
N ASP A 402 -2.85 -21.29 -0.17
CA ASP A 402 -4.31 -21.42 -0.03
C ASP A 402 -4.74 -22.60 0.85
N ASP A 403 -3.86 -23.59 1.02
CA ASP A 403 -4.10 -24.78 1.84
C ASP A 403 -2.95 -24.98 2.84
N ILE A 404 -2.88 -24.04 3.78
CA ILE A 404 -1.90 -24.05 4.86
C ILE A 404 -2.09 -25.22 5.82
N ALA A 405 -3.32 -25.71 5.97
CA ALA A 405 -3.66 -26.81 6.86
C ALA A 405 -3.09 -28.14 6.35
N SER A 406 -3.20 -28.44 5.05
CA SER A 406 -2.57 -29.63 4.45
C SER A 406 -1.04 -29.59 4.60
N LEU A 407 -0.42 -28.44 4.32
CA LEU A 407 1.03 -28.30 4.44
C LEU A 407 1.47 -28.48 5.90
N ALA A 408 0.75 -27.92 6.86
CA ALA A 408 1.01 -28.10 8.29
C ALA A 408 0.89 -29.56 8.72
N ALA A 409 -0.13 -30.28 8.22
CA ALA A 409 -0.33 -31.70 8.51
C ALA A 409 0.81 -32.57 7.96
N ALA A 410 1.30 -32.29 6.75
CA ALA A 410 2.49 -32.94 6.22
C ALA A 410 3.75 -32.58 7.02
N ALA A 411 3.95 -31.29 7.31
CA ALA A 411 5.13 -30.82 8.04
C ALA A 411 5.22 -31.38 9.48
N ALA A 412 4.09 -31.77 10.08
CA ALA A 412 4.07 -32.39 11.41
C ALA A 412 4.78 -33.76 11.46
N SER A 413 4.98 -34.45 10.33
CA SER A 413 5.72 -35.73 10.30
C SER A 413 7.23 -35.58 10.08
N LEU A 414 7.73 -34.35 9.93
CA LEU A 414 9.16 -34.09 9.74
C LEU A 414 9.96 -34.38 11.01
N GLU A 415 11.22 -34.79 10.84
CA GLU A 415 12.17 -34.94 11.95
C GLU A 415 12.66 -33.58 12.44
N VAL A 416 12.77 -32.60 11.53
CA VAL A 416 13.18 -31.22 11.82
C VAL A 416 12.35 -30.25 11.00
N PHE A 417 11.81 -29.22 11.64
CA PHE A 417 11.09 -28.16 10.94
C PHE A 417 11.41 -26.81 11.58
N VAL A 418 12.13 -25.96 10.84
CA VAL A 418 12.45 -24.59 11.22
C VAL A 418 11.65 -23.64 10.35
N HIS A 419 10.85 -22.78 10.98
CA HIS A 419 9.96 -21.85 10.29
C HIS A 419 10.30 -20.40 10.63
N VAL A 420 10.59 -19.61 9.61
CA VAL A 420 10.71 -18.15 9.73
C VAL A 420 9.39 -17.54 9.27
N ALA A 421 8.64 -16.94 10.19
CA ALA A 421 7.26 -16.52 9.93
C ALA A 421 6.88 -15.25 10.68
N HIS A 422 6.01 -14.42 10.10
CA HIS A 422 5.54 -13.20 10.75
C HIS A 422 4.23 -13.38 11.53
N ALA A 423 3.47 -14.44 11.26
CA ALA A 423 2.20 -14.74 11.90
C ALA A 423 2.14 -16.18 12.42
N GLY A 424 1.46 -16.35 13.56
CA GLY A 424 1.19 -17.61 14.22
C GLY A 424 0.06 -18.30 13.47
N THR A 425 0.44 -19.30 12.70
CA THR A 425 -0.47 -20.07 11.86
C THR A 425 -0.38 -21.54 12.27
N VAL A 426 -1.31 -22.37 11.78
CA VAL A 426 -1.23 -23.83 11.97
C VAL A 426 0.09 -24.42 11.45
N LEU A 427 0.72 -23.77 10.46
CA LEU A 427 2.05 -24.15 9.97
C LEU A 427 3.15 -23.80 10.99
N ALA A 428 3.06 -22.64 11.64
CA ALA A 428 3.99 -22.26 12.70
C ALA A 428 3.87 -23.20 13.91
N ASP A 429 2.65 -23.63 14.26
CA ASP A 429 2.41 -24.60 15.35
C ASP A 429 2.97 -26.00 15.05
N ALA A 430 3.14 -26.34 13.77
CA ALA A 430 3.77 -27.58 13.34
C ALA A 430 5.30 -27.55 13.47
N ALA A 431 5.91 -26.36 13.52
CA ALA A 431 7.37 -26.22 13.55
C ALA A 431 8.00 -26.65 14.89
N HIS A 432 9.21 -27.20 14.78
CA HIS A 432 10.06 -27.50 15.93
C HIS A 432 10.69 -26.22 16.51
N VAL A 433 11.04 -25.29 15.61
CA VAL A 433 11.52 -23.96 15.98
C VAL A 433 10.85 -22.93 15.08
N THR A 434 10.27 -21.89 15.70
CA THR A 434 9.68 -20.76 14.99
C THR A 434 10.46 -19.48 15.29
N LEU A 435 10.91 -18.81 14.24
CA LEU A 435 11.68 -17.57 14.28
C LEU A 435 10.79 -16.41 13.78
N PRO A 436 10.47 -15.41 14.64
CA PRO A 436 9.51 -14.37 14.30
C PRO A 436 10.13 -13.39 13.30
N SER A 437 9.56 -13.27 12.10
CA SER A 437 9.92 -12.24 11.13
C SER A 437 8.94 -11.07 11.16
N VAL A 438 9.37 -9.91 10.67
CA VAL A 438 8.48 -8.77 10.48
C VAL A 438 7.56 -8.98 9.28
N SER A 439 6.39 -8.34 9.29
CA SER A 439 5.48 -8.34 8.13
C SER A 439 6.07 -7.49 6.99
N TRP A 440 5.58 -7.67 5.75
CA TRP A 440 6.14 -6.98 4.57
C TRP A 440 6.10 -5.45 4.67
N VAL A 441 5.19 -4.86 5.46
CA VAL A 441 5.11 -3.40 5.68
C VAL A 441 6.22 -2.86 6.60
N GLN A 442 6.91 -3.76 7.30
CA GLN A 442 8.07 -3.49 8.15
C GLN A 442 9.37 -4.00 7.52
N THR A 443 9.28 -4.71 6.39
CA THR A 443 10.44 -5.27 5.69
C THR A 443 11.15 -4.20 4.87
N ASP A 444 12.47 -4.20 4.89
CA ASP A 444 13.29 -3.45 3.93
C ASP A 444 13.83 -4.42 2.87
N GLY A 445 13.50 -4.17 1.61
CA GLY A 445 13.89 -5.06 0.52
C GLY A 445 13.25 -4.67 -0.81
N THR A 446 13.32 -5.58 -1.77
CA THR A 446 12.92 -5.32 -3.16
C THR A 446 11.88 -6.34 -3.60
N TRP A 447 10.78 -5.84 -4.16
CA TRP A 447 9.83 -6.61 -4.94
C TRP A 447 9.94 -6.26 -6.42
N ILE A 448 9.77 -7.25 -7.28
CA ILE A 448 9.68 -7.10 -8.72
C ILE A 448 8.28 -7.51 -9.13
N ASN A 449 7.52 -6.55 -9.64
CA ASN A 449 6.12 -6.75 -10.00
C ASN A 449 5.97 -7.52 -11.33
N ALA A 450 4.73 -7.81 -11.72
CA ALA A 450 4.41 -8.54 -12.96
C ALA A 450 4.90 -7.83 -14.24
N LYS A 451 5.08 -6.50 -14.21
CA LYS A 451 5.63 -5.69 -15.30
C LYS A 451 7.16 -5.58 -15.28
N LYS A 452 7.84 -6.39 -14.44
CA LYS A 452 9.31 -6.36 -14.24
C LYS A 452 9.83 -5.03 -13.70
N ARG A 453 8.99 -4.29 -12.96
CA ARG A 453 9.44 -3.10 -12.24
C ARG A 453 9.97 -3.48 -10.86
N ALA A 454 11.21 -3.13 -10.56
CA ALA A 454 11.79 -3.23 -9.23
C ALA A 454 11.31 -2.07 -8.36
N GLN A 455 10.77 -2.39 -7.18
CA GLN A 455 10.21 -1.42 -6.23
C GLN A 455 10.70 -1.75 -4.82
N ARG A 456 11.04 -0.70 -4.04
CA ARG A 456 11.48 -0.85 -2.65
C ARG A 456 10.29 -1.00 -1.71
N LEU A 457 10.35 -2.02 -0.86
CA LEU A 457 9.71 -2.00 0.45
C LEU A 457 10.63 -1.23 1.39
N VAL A 458 10.07 -0.27 2.12
CA VAL A 458 10.80 0.50 3.13
C VAL A 458 10.23 0.08 4.48
N ALA A 459 11.11 -0.22 5.43
CA ALA A 459 10.72 -0.52 6.81
C ALA A 459 10.05 0.71 7.43
N GLY A 460 8.71 0.74 7.41
CA GLY A 460 7.94 1.91 7.83
C GLY A 460 7.97 2.18 9.34
N PHE A 461 8.23 1.14 10.13
CA PHE A 461 8.33 1.19 11.58
C PHE A 461 9.04 -0.05 12.11
N ALA A 462 9.76 0.11 13.22
CA ALA A 462 10.43 -1.00 13.90
C ALA A 462 9.41 -1.94 14.56
N PRO A 463 9.71 -3.25 14.64
CA PRO A 463 8.95 -4.16 15.49
C PRO A 463 9.12 -3.78 16.97
N ASP A 464 8.07 -4.06 17.75
CA ASP A 464 7.98 -3.81 19.19
C ASP A 464 8.30 -5.08 20.03
N ASN A 465 8.88 -6.09 19.39
CA ASN A 465 9.03 -7.45 19.91
C ASN A 465 10.31 -8.11 19.34
N ASP A 466 10.45 -9.43 19.47
CA ASP A 466 11.64 -10.16 18.99
C ASP A 466 11.69 -10.34 17.46
N ALA A 467 10.67 -9.87 16.74
CA ALA A 467 10.62 -10.01 15.29
C ALA A 467 11.74 -9.22 14.59
N ARG A 468 12.25 -9.77 13.49
CA ARG A 468 13.36 -9.18 12.72
C ARG A 468 13.12 -9.32 11.22
N GLN A 469 13.95 -8.66 10.40
CA GLN A 469 13.97 -8.95 8.97
C GLN A 469 14.27 -10.43 8.76
N ALA A 470 13.61 -11.12 7.82
CA ALA A 470 13.81 -12.57 7.71
C ALA A 470 15.24 -12.91 7.29
N PHE A 471 15.90 -12.07 6.49
CA PHE A 471 17.31 -12.26 6.11
C PHE A 471 18.25 -12.24 7.33
N GLU A 472 17.92 -11.54 8.43
CA GLU A 472 18.74 -11.53 9.64
C GLU A 472 18.70 -12.90 10.35
N TRP A 473 17.53 -13.56 10.37
CA TRP A 473 17.44 -14.93 10.88
C TRP A 473 18.19 -15.92 10.01
N LEU A 474 18.05 -15.79 8.69
CA LEU A 474 18.69 -16.69 7.74
C LEU A 474 20.22 -16.56 7.78
N THR A 475 20.74 -15.34 7.82
CA THR A 475 22.19 -15.10 7.93
C THR A 475 22.75 -15.65 9.25
N ALA A 476 22.09 -15.37 10.38
CA ALA A 476 22.48 -15.90 11.69
C ALA A 476 22.40 -17.43 11.78
N LEU A 477 21.43 -18.05 11.08
CA LEU A 477 21.35 -19.50 10.95
C LEU A 477 22.52 -20.04 10.12
N GLY A 478 22.89 -19.36 9.03
CA GLY A 478 24.09 -19.65 8.24
C GLY A 478 25.34 -19.75 9.10
N ASP A 479 25.55 -18.78 10.00
CA ASP A 479 26.69 -18.77 10.92
C ASP A 479 26.72 -20.04 11.81
N ARG A 480 25.57 -20.51 12.28
CA ARG A 480 25.46 -21.75 13.08
C ARG A 480 25.70 -23.02 12.27
N LEU A 481 25.43 -22.95 10.97
CA LEU A 481 25.68 -24.04 10.03
C LEU A 481 27.09 -23.99 9.42
N GLY A 482 27.93 -23.02 9.80
CA GLY A 482 29.33 -22.93 9.41
C GLY A 482 29.60 -22.07 8.18
N VAL A 483 28.63 -21.26 7.73
CA VAL A 483 28.82 -20.27 6.65
C VAL A 483 28.66 -18.86 7.21
N ALA A 484 29.74 -18.10 7.21
CA ALA A 484 29.73 -16.71 7.61
C ALA A 484 29.29 -15.82 6.43
N PHE A 485 28.03 -15.41 6.41
CA PHE A 485 27.57 -14.44 5.43
C PHE A 485 27.99 -13.02 5.85
N THR A 486 28.73 -12.31 5.01
CA THR A 486 29.01 -10.88 5.19
C THR A 486 27.84 -10.01 4.70
N LEU A 487 26.61 -10.35 5.11
CA LEU A 487 25.36 -9.76 4.64
C LEU A 487 24.62 -9.10 5.81
N GLN A 488 25.00 -7.87 6.14
CA GLN A 488 24.54 -7.18 7.36
C GLN A 488 23.24 -6.37 7.16
N SER A 489 22.84 -6.11 5.91
CA SER A 489 21.65 -5.30 5.57
C SER A 489 21.12 -5.64 4.18
N ALA A 490 19.86 -5.26 3.91
CA ALA A 490 19.28 -5.37 2.56
C ALA A 490 20.08 -4.60 1.50
N ALA A 491 20.73 -3.48 1.87
CA ALA A 491 21.61 -2.75 0.96
C ALA A 491 22.86 -3.58 0.58
N THR A 492 23.51 -4.22 1.54
CA THR A 492 24.66 -5.10 1.28
C THR A 492 24.27 -6.33 0.47
N ILE A 493 23.07 -6.88 0.70
CA ILE A 493 22.55 -8.01 -0.07
C ILE A 493 22.31 -7.62 -1.52
N ARG A 494 21.67 -6.46 -1.79
CA ARG A 494 21.49 -5.96 -3.15
C ARG A 494 22.80 -5.77 -3.90
N ALA A 495 23.79 -5.14 -3.27
CA ALA A 495 25.10 -4.94 -3.89
C ALA A 495 25.81 -6.27 -4.19
N GLU A 496 25.55 -7.32 -3.41
CA GLU A 496 26.04 -8.66 -3.73
C GLU A 496 25.25 -9.31 -4.87
N MET A 497 23.92 -9.18 -4.88
CA MET A 497 23.07 -9.68 -5.96
C MET A 497 23.44 -9.06 -7.31
N GLU A 498 23.67 -7.75 -7.39
CA GLU A 498 24.10 -7.07 -8.62
C GLU A 498 25.45 -7.59 -9.14
N ARG A 499 26.37 -7.95 -8.23
CA ARG A 499 27.68 -8.51 -8.61
C ARG A 499 27.57 -9.95 -9.10
N ASN A 500 26.72 -10.76 -8.45
CA ASN A 500 26.75 -12.21 -8.59
C ASN A 500 25.64 -12.78 -9.49
N LEU A 501 24.47 -12.13 -9.57
CA LEU A 501 23.32 -12.64 -10.32
C LEU A 501 23.25 -11.99 -11.72
N PRO A 502 23.29 -12.77 -12.82
CA PRO A 502 23.25 -12.24 -14.18
C PRO A 502 22.11 -11.28 -14.48
N SER A 503 20.90 -11.55 -13.99
CA SER A 503 19.69 -10.72 -14.23
C SER A 503 19.74 -9.37 -13.53
N PHE A 504 20.66 -9.21 -12.58
CA PHE A 504 20.71 -8.04 -11.72
C PHE A 504 21.93 -7.15 -12.00
N LYS A 505 22.83 -7.54 -12.91
CA LYS A 505 24.05 -6.76 -13.21
C LYS A 505 23.78 -5.33 -13.66
N GLU A 506 22.73 -5.12 -14.45
CA GLU A 506 22.34 -3.80 -14.98
C GLU A 506 21.11 -3.23 -14.25
N SER A 507 20.57 -3.99 -13.29
CA SER A 507 19.31 -3.67 -12.61
C SER A 507 19.39 -2.48 -11.66
N ARG A 508 20.60 -2.06 -11.24
CA ARG A 508 20.81 -0.98 -10.26
C ARG A 508 19.85 -1.04 -9.07
N LEU A 509 19.65 -2.23 -8.50
CA LEU A 509 18.87 -2.44 -7.28
C LEU A 509 19.25 -1.48 -6.15
N THR A 510 20.52 -1.09 -6.02
CA THR A 510 20.96 -0.13 -4.98
C THR A 510 20.41 1.28 -5.21
N GLU A 511 20.07 1.62 -6.45
CA GLU A 511 19.57 2.95 -6.88
C GLU A 511 18.05 3.00 -7.00
N VAL A 512 17.32 1.92 -6.70
CA VAL A 512 15.85 1.88 -6.82
C VAL A 512 15.22 2.97 -5.95
N GLY A 513 14.69 3.99 -6.63
CA GLY A 513 14.02 5.12 -5.99
C GLY A 513 12.67 4.76 -5.38
N PRO A 514 12.00 5.72 -4.72
CA PRO A 514 10.73 5.49 -4.02
C PRO A 514 9.57 5.09 -4.93
N LEU A 515 9.67 5.28 -6.25
CA LEU A 515 8.69 4.88 -7.26
C LEU A 515 9.09 3.62 -8.05
N GLY A 516 10.28 3.09 -7.76
CA GLY A 516 10.86 1.99 -8.52
C GLY A 516 11.30 2.38 -9.94
N HIS A 517 11.90 1.42 -10.64
CA HIS A 517 12.29 1.52 -12.06
C HIS A 517 12.18 0.15 -12.74
N ASP A 518 12.10 0.15 -14.06
CA ASP A 518 11.96 -1.07 -14.86
C ASP A 518 13.30 -1.78 -15.02
N LEU A 519 13.28 -3.11 -14.96
CA LEU A 519 14.45 -3.98 -15.11
C LEU A 519 14.79 -4.30 -16.56
#